data_AF-Q581V0-F1
#
_entry.id   AF-Q581V0-F1
#
_cell.length_a   1.000
_cell.length_b   1.000
_cell.length_c   1.000
_cell.angle_alpha   90.00
_cell.angle_beta   90.00
_cell.angle_gamma   90.00
#
_symmetry.space_group_name_H-M   'P 1'
#
loop_
_entity.id
_entity.type
_entity.pdbx_description
1 polymer ?
#
loop_
_entity_poly.entity_id
_entity_poly.type
_entity_poly.pdbx_seq_one_letter_code
_entity_poly.pdbx_strand_id
1 'polypeptide(L)'
;MFGGGEEYFRDPPSIDRDTLRRFALFCARLRAVEKPGKKTVSECTQLAREVGNNEMAFELVVGTLFRHIKSWTGSKQLTCWYVLDKLCKEDRDKYGYTASKYILDIGRDYIPYEDPLLGPKYESLVEHWEGVFPRHVVDAIWLAKKDRLWALAHPEEVLKQKEEEERQWKEEELALEDEDGLNDHGQPCMDYLQGRCFWGDDCKLYHPPGEEGTLPPECRLGDWKCSSCGAINRHFQRRCSNCVREKPQYKKGRKSTTEEDALSKPDPSALAAVQRQFGYDPNIAAEAVAHWNTRWESTPFEVYKDERRAAYRVRILGKPPASELEERIRMQKNYPNVDIGPPEETLDMGSMQSNLPAESLIPEHMDPVNAVAFLAQTIVERGVCDPKAPQILAELALCVKQVATTSGTKLSGSPRETLLTACTIMFSAWEVDRVAVPFVPPFFREIRGTEASLGLSPEQEGNLVSMTKEF
;
A
#
# COMPACT_ATOMS: atom_id res chain seq x y z
N MET A 1 7.88 1.00 10.21
CA MET A 1 7.68 -0.42 10.49
C MET A 1 7.64 -0.63 12.00
N PHE A 2 6.50 -0.41 12.67
CA PHE A 2 6.26 -0.89 14.04
C PHE A 2 4.74 -1.09 14.22
N GLY A 3 4.32 -2.34 14.15
CA GLY A 3 2.94 -2.84 14.15
C GLY A 3 2.92 -4.02 13.19
N GLY A 4 2.76 -5.28 13.58
CA GLY A 4 2.17 -5.85 14.77
C GLY A 4 1.38 -7.05 14.25
N GLY A 5 1.87 -8.26 14.45
CA GLY A 5 1.27 -9.49 13.92
C GLY A 5 2.34 -10.44 13.37
N GLU A 6 2.83 -11.32 14.25
CA GLU A 6 3.58 -12.59 14.13
C GLU A 6 4.46 -12.96 12.92
N GLU A 7 4.37 -12.33 11.76
CA GLU A 7 5.18 -12.65 10.57
C GLU A 7 6.68 -12.33 10.73
N TYR A 8 7.06 -11.55 11.74
CA TYR A 8 8.46 -11.18 12.01
C TYR A 8 9.18 -12.06 13.05
N PHE A 9 8.58 -13.17 13.49
CA PHE A 9 9.36 -14.24 14.12
C PHE A 9 9.87 -15.27 13.11
N ARG A 10 9.96 -14.92 11.82
CA ARG A 10 10.98 -15.57 10.99
C ARG A 10 12.31 -15.25 11.65
N ASP A 11 12.95 -16.28 12.21
CA ASP A 11 14.32 -16.18 12.67
C ASP A 11 15.10 -15.38 11.62
N PRO A 12 15.77 -14.27 12.01
CA PRO A 12 16.52 -13.48 11.05
C PRO A 12 17.41 -14.44 10.27
N PRO A 13 17.45 -14.35 8.92
CA PRO A 13 18.19 -15.30 8.12
C PRO A 13 19.58 -15.41 8.70
N SER A 14 19.99 -16.65 9.01
CA SER A 14 21.22 -16.91 9.76
C SER A 14 22.36 -16.11 9.13
N ILE A 15 22.91 -15.16 9.89
CA ILE A 15 23.98 -14.29 9.40
C ILE A 15 25.16 -15.19 9.05
N ASP A 16 25.45 -15.32 7.75
CA ASP A 16 26.60 -16.08 7.27
C ASP A 16 27.88 -15.30 7.62
N ARG A 17 28.37 -15.57 8.84
CA ARG A 17 29.56 -14.95 9.41
C ARG A 17 30.80 -15.21 8.56
N ASP A 18 30.88 -16.36 7.90
CA ASP A 18 32.02 -16.71 7.06
C ASP A 18 32.02 -15.90 5.78
N THR A 19 30.87 -15.77 5.11
CA THR A 19 30.72 -14.87 3.95
C THR A 19 31.07 -13.43 4.33
N LEU A 20 30.58 -12.92 5.47
CA LEU A 20 30.91 -11.57 5.93
C LEU A 20 32.40 -11.38 6.26
N ARG A 21 33.04 -12.40 6.85
CA ARG A 21 34.48 -12.36 7.17
C ARG A 21 35.33 -12.29 5.90
N ARG A 22 35.01 -13.12 4.90
CA ARG A 22 35.70 -13.13 3.60
C ARG A 22 35.44 -11.85 2.82
N PHE A 23 34.20 -11.35 2.85
CA PHE A 23 33.85 -10.05 2.31
C PHE A 23 34.66 -8.90 2.95
N ALA A 24 34.83 -8.91 4.26
CA ALA A 24 35.67 -7.93 4.96
C ALA A 24 37.14 -7.98 4.51
N LEU A 25 37.70 -9.17 4.29
CA LEU A 25 39.05 -9.35 3.73
C LEU A 25 39.16 -8.77 2.32
N PHE A 26 38.20 -9.05 1.44
CA PHE A 26 38.12 -8.45 0.11
C PHE A 26 38.09 -6.92 0.18
N CYS A 27 37.19 -6.34 0.99
CA CYS A 27 37.10 -4.89 1.16
C CYS A 27 38.40 -4.27 1.71
N ALA A 28 39.05 -4.93 2.67
CA ALA A 28 40.32 -4.48 3.23
C ALA A 28 41.42 -4.47 2.17
N ARG A 29 41.53 -5.54 1.36
CA ARG A 29 42.49 -5.59 0.26
C ARG A 29 42.23 -4.51 -0.76
N LEU A 30 40.97 -4.30 -1.16
CA LEU A 30 40.57 -3.30 -2.15
C LEU A 30 40.93 -1.88 -1.68
N ARG A 31 40.70 -1.55 -0.41
CA ARG A 31 41.08 -0.24 0.18
C ARG A 31 42.58 0.00 0.25
N ALA A 32 43.37 -1.06 0.39
CA ALA A 32 44.83 -0.99 0.42
C ALA A 32 45.46 -0.85 -0.99
N VAL A 33 44.67 -0.93 -2.07
CA VAL A 33 45.21 -0.75 -3.43
C VAL A 33 45.44 0.73 -3.74
N GLU A 34 46.61 1.04 -4.28
CA GLU A 34 46.93 2.38 -4.79
C GLU A 34 46.83 2.47 -6.31
N LYS A 35 47.31 1.44 -7.02
CA LYS A 35 47.41 1.43 -8.49
C LYS A 35 46.97 0.08 -9.07
N PRO A 36 46.42 0.08 -10.29
CA PRO A 36 46.07 -1.14 -10.98
C PRO A 36 47.34 -1.89 -11.38
N GLY A 37 47.49 -3.12 -10.90
CA GLY A 37 48.56 -4.02 -11.29
C GLY A 37 48.00 -5.42 -11.50
N LYS A 38 48.54 -6.19 -12.46
CA LYS A 38 48.04 -7.54 -12.79
C LYS A 38 47.93 -8.45 -11.57
N LYS A 39 48.94 -8.39 -10.68
CA LYS A 39 48.96 -9.11 -9.39
C LYS A 39 47.82 -8.63 -8.48
N THR A 40 47.72 -7.32 -8.25
CA THR A 40 46.70 -6.70 -7.40
C THR A 40 45.28 -7.00 -7.86
N VAL A 41 45.00 -6.87 -9.16
CA VAL A 41 43.68 -7.19 -9.73
C VAL A 41 43.37 -8.67 -9.52
N SER A 42 44.34 -9.56 -9.77
CA SER A 42 44.15 -11.00 -9.59
C SER A 42 43.89 -11.39 -8.13
N GLU A 43 44.61 -10.79 -7.18
CA GLU A 43 44.40 -11.00 -5.74
C GLU A 43 43.01 -10.51 -5.30
N CYS A 44 42.60 -9.30 -5.73
CA CYS A 44 41.27 -8.78 -5.42
C CYS A 44 40.15 -9.65 -6.03
N THR A 45 40.30 -10.09 -7.29
CA THR A 45 39.35 -10.99 -7.95
C THR A 45 39.27 -12.34 -7.23
N GLN A 46 40.39 -12.90 -6.79
CA GLN A 46 40.40 -14.14 -6.02
C GLN A 46 39.65 -13.97 -4.69
N LEU A 47 39.96 -12.93 -3.91
CA LEU A 47 39.27 -12.65 -2.65
C LEU A 47 37.77 -12.40 -2.85
N ALA A 48 37.38 -11.74 -3.94
CA ALA A 48 35.98 -11.51 -4.29
C ALA A 48 35.22 -12.82 -4.55
N ARG A 49 35.86 -13.81 -5.17
CA ARG A 49 35.28 -15.15 -5.37
C ARG A 49 35.17 -15.95 -4.10
N GLU A 50 36.15 -15.81 -3.22
CA GLU A 50 36.18 -16.50 -1.93
C GLU A 50 35.01 -16.07 -1.03
N VAL A 51 34.44 -14.87 -1.24
CA VAL A 51 33.28 -14.35 -0.49
C VAL A 51 32.13 -15.35 -0.48
N GLY A 52 31.78 -15.93 -1.63
CA GLY A 52 30.72 -16.92 -1.72
C GLY A 52 30.21 -17.12 -3.15
N ASN A 53 29.50 -18.23 -3.36
CA ASN A 53 28.89 -18.59 -4.64
C ASN A 53 27.36 -18.57 -4.55
N ASN A 54 26.81 -17.43 -4.12
CA ASN A 54 25.37 -17.19 -4.02
C ASN A 54 25.05 -15.73 -4.41
N GLU A 55 23.77 -15.44 -4.71
CA GLU A 55 23.34 -14.12 -5.19
C GLU A 55 23.72 -12.98 -4.24
N MET A 56 23.55 -13.18 -2.93
CA MET A 56 23.90 -12.18 -1.92
C MET A 56 25.40 -11.84 -1.92
N ALA A 57 26.28 -12.85 -2.08
CA ALA A 57 27.72 -12.64 -2.19
C ALA A 57 28.08 -11.84 -3.45
N PHE A 58 27.42 -12.11 -4.58
CA PHE A 58 27.64 -11.37 -5.82
C PHE A 58 27.20 -9.90 -5.68
N GLU A 59 26.02 -9.66 -5.11
CA GLU A 59 25.51 -8.30 -4.84
C GLU A 59 26.42 -7.53 -3.88
N LEU A 60 26.94 -8.17 -2.83
CA LEU A 60 27.89 -7.54 -1.89
C LEU A 60 29.18 -7.09 -2.59
N VAL A 61 29.78 -7.98 -3.40
CA VAL A 61 31.02 -7.69 -4.14
C VAL A 61 30.79 -6.58 -5.16
N VAL A 62 29.77 -6.72 -6.01
CA VAL A 62 29.45 -5.76 -7.08
C VAL A 62 29.05 -4.41 -6.49
N GLY A 63 28.16 -4.39 -5.50
CA GLY A 63 27.73 -3.17 -4.81
C GLY A 63 28.89 -2.43 -4.15
N THR A 64 29.88 -3.16 -3.61
CA THR A 64 31.08 -2.55 -3.03
C THR A 64 31.99 -1.94 -4.08
N LEU A 65 32.22 -2.65 -5.20
CA LEU A 65 33.00 -2.12 -6.32
C LEU A 65 32.37 -0.84 -6.85
N PHE A 66 31.05 -0.85 -7.06
CA PHE A 66 30.29 0.31 -7.51
C PHE A 66 30.29 1.47 -6.52
N ARG A 67 30.13 1.20 -5.22
CA ARG A 67 30.29 2.25 -4.19
C ARG A 67 31.66 2.90 -4.28
N HIS A 68 32.72 2.10 -4.42
CA HIS A 68 34.07 2.63 -4.54
C HIS A 68 34.30 3.38 -5.85
N ILE A 69 33.79 2.89 -6.97
CA ILE A 69 33.81 3.59 -8.26
C ILE A 69 33.15 4.98 -8.16
N LYS A 70 32.02 5.10 -7.46
CA LYS A 70 31.32 6.38 -7.27
C LYS A 70 32.08 7.36 -6.36
N SER A 71 32.89 6.85 -5.44
CA SER A 71 33.56 7.65 -4.40
C SER A 71 35.05 7.93 -4.65
N TRP A 72 35.71 7.10 -5.46
CA TRP A 72 37.14 7.18 -5.71
C TRP A 72 37.42 7.72 -7.11
N THR A 73 38.62 8.27 -7.31
CA THR A 73 39.07 8.82 -8.59
C THR A 73 40.44 8.26 -8.96
N GLY A 74 40.84 8.49 -10.22
CA GLY A 74 42.18 8.16 -10.70
C GLY A 74 42.48 6.66 -10.74
N SER A 75 43.72 6.29 -10.40
CA SER A 75 44.22 4.90 -10.46
C SER A 75 43.47 3.94 -9.52
N LYS A 76 42.97 4.41 -8.38
CA LYS A 76 42.18 3.58 -7.45
C LYS A 76 40.83 3.21 -8.06
N GLN A 77 40.16 4.17 -8.67
CA GLN A 77 38.90 3.93 -9.37
C GLN A 77 39.08 2.94 -10.53
N LEU A 78 40.11 3.14 -11.35
CA LEU A 78 40.45 2.24 -12.46
C LEU A 78 40.72 0.81 -11.99
N THR A 79 41.30 0.63 -10.80
CA THR A 79 41.48 -0.70 -10.21
C THR A 79 40.15 -1.40 -9.96
N CYS A 80 39.16 -0.71 -9.38
CA CYS A 80 37.83 -1.27 -9.15
C CYS A 80 37.18 -1.71 -10.47
N TRP A 81 37.33 -0.89 -11.52
CA TRP A 81 36.85 -1.22 -12.86
C TRP A 81 37.52 -2.48 -13.43
N TYR A 82 38.85 -2.63 -13.30
CA TYR A 82 39.53 -3.86 -13.75
C TYR A 82 39.17 -5.10 -12.94
N VAL A 83 38.92 -4.96 -11.63
CA VAL A 83 38.45 -6.09 -10.80
C VAL A 83 37.06 -6.52 -11.26
N LEU A 84 36.16 -5.57 -11.51
CA LEU A 84 34.82 -5.83 -12.03
C LEU A 84 34.89 -6.50 -13.42
N ASP A 85 35.69 -5.94 -14.33
CA ASP A 85 35.89 -6.48 -15.67
C ASP A 85 36.36 -7.95 -15.65
N LYS A 86 37.38 -8.24 -14.83
CA LYS A 86 37.90 -9.60 -14.70
C LYS A 86 36.86 -10.58 -14.14
N LEU A 87 36.08 -10.16 -13.13
CA LEU A 87 34.99 -10.97 -12.57
C LEU A 87 33.92 -11.26 -13.62
N CYS A 88 33.50 -10.25 -14.40
CA CYS A 88 32.44 -10.39 -15.39
C CYS A 88 32.85 -11.22 -16.62
N LYS A 89 34.13 -11.22 -16.99
CA LYS A 89 34.65 -12.03 -18.11
C LYS A 89 34.76 -13.51 -17.78
N GLU A 90 35.28 -13.83 -16.59
CA GLU A 90 35.55 -15.21 -16.19
C GLU A 90 34.29 -15.91 -15.62
N ASP A 91 33.35 -15.17 -15.02
CA ASP A 91 32.12 -15.70 -14.38
C ASP A 91 30.88 -14.87 -14.82
N ARG A 92 30.63 -14.81 -16.13
CA ARG A 92 29.61 -13.95 -16.75
C ARG A 92 28.18 -14.22 -16.27
N ASP A 93 27.87 -15.48 -16.01
CA ASP A 93 26.59 -15.97 -15.50
C ASP A 93 26.25 -15.42 -14.10
N LYS A 94 27.27 -15.05 -13.32
CA LYS A 94 27.11 -14.60 -11.93
C LYS A 94 27.34 -13.10 -11.79
N TYR A 95 28.61 -12.67 -11.79
CA TYR A 95 28.96 -11.26 -11.56
C TYR A 95 28.55 -10.40 -12.74
N GLY A 96 28.65 -10.92 -13.97
CA GLY A 96 28.19 -10.22 -15.17
C GLY A 96 26.68 -9.95 -15.11
N TYR A 97 25.88 -10.96 -14.75
CA TYR A 97 24.43 -10.82 -14.58
C TYR A 97 24.08 -9.80 -13.48
N THR A 98 24.69 -9.91 -12.30
CA THR A 98 24.47 -8.95 -11.21
C THR A 98 24.88 -7.52 -11.59
N ALA A 99 26.05 -7.35 -12.20
CA ALA A 99 26.53 -6.04 -12.63
C ALA A 99 25.66 -5.43 -13.74
N SER A 100 25.08 -6.26 -14.62
CA SER A 100 24.26 -5.79 -15.75
C SER A 100 23.07 -4.93 -15.33
N LYS A 101 22.53 -5.14 -14.11
CA LYS A 101 21.44 -4.35 -13.54
C LYS A 101 21.80 -2.88 -13.31
N TYR A 102 23.08 -2.57 -13.16
CA TYR A 102 23.56 -1.24 -12.70
C TYR A 102 24.64 -0.64 -13.60
N ILE A 103 25.25 -1.43 -14.47
CA ILE A 103 26.44 -1.04 -15.24
C ILE A 103 26.17 0.14 -16.17
N LEU A 104 24.94 0.29 -16.68
CA LEU A 104 24.57 1.39 -17.55
C LEU A 104 24.68 2.73 -16.81
N ASP A 105 23.95 2.88 -15.70
CA ASP A 105 23.93 4.11 -14.91
C ASP A 105 25.34 4.47 -14.41
N ILE A 106 26.07 3.47 -13.92
CA ILE A 106 27.38 3.69 -13.32
C ILE A 106 28.43 3.94 -14.40
N GLY A 107 28.40 3.20 -15.50
CA GLY A 107 29.32 3.38 -16.62
C GLY A 107 29.13 4.73 -17.32
N ARG A 108 27.89 5.18 -17.48
CA ARG A 108 27.53 6.48 -18.07
C ARG A 108 28.13 7.64 -17.28
N ASP A 109 27.94 7.62 -15.97
CA ASP A 109 28.20 8.80 -15.13
C ASP A 109 29.61 8.79 -14.50
N TYR A 110 30.21 7.60 -14.28
CA TYR A 110 31.43 7.48 -13.46
C TYR A 110 32.67 6.98 -14.21
N ILE A 111 32.62 6.81 -15.53
CA ILE A 111 33.83 6.58 -16.34
C ILE A 111 34.40 7.94 -16.78
N PRO A 112 35.57 8.37 -16.28
CA PRO A 112 36.13 9.68 -16.58
C PRO A 112 36.91 9.67 -17.90
N TYR A 113 36.21 9.64 -19.04
CA TYR A 113 36.82 9.68 -20.37
C TYR A 113 37.65 10.95 -20.63
N GLU A 114 37.37 12.00 -19.86
CA GLU A 114 38.01 13.30 -19.95
C GLU A 114 39.45 13.30 -19.43
N ASP A 115 39.82 12.32 -18.61
CA ASP A 115 41.16 12.22 -18.05
C ASP A 115 42.16 11.91 -19.18
N PRO A 116 43.13 12.79 -19.48
CA PRO A 116 44.05 12.58 -20.60
C PRO A 116 44.95 11.35 -20.44
N LEU A 117 45.21 10.92 -19.20
CA LEU A 117 46.11 9.81 -18.90
C LEU A 117 45.36 8.48 -18.72
N LEU A 118 44.14 8.53 -18.16
CA LEU A 118 43.35 7.34 -17.86
C LEU A 118 42.23 7.07 -18.88
N GLY A 119 41.76 8.09 -19.60
CA GLY A 119 40.71 7.98 -20.62
C GLY A 119 40.94 6.83 -21.59
N PRO A 120 42.11 6.73 -22.27
CA PRO A 120 42.39 5.61 -23.18
C PRO A 120 42.34 4.22 -22.51
N LYS A 121 42.63 4.13 -21.21
CA LYS A 121 42.54 2.88 -20.45
C LYS A 121 41.10 2.47 -20.17
N TYR A 122 40.22 3.45 -19.94
CA TYR A 122 38.78 3.22 -19.81
C TYR A 122 38.15 2.85 -21.14
N GLU A 123 38.57 3.47 -22.24
CA GLU A 123 38.12 3.11 -23.58
C GLU A 123 38.44 1.64 -23.91
N SER A 124 39.69 1.22 -23.71
CA SER A 124 40.08 -0.18 -23.90
C SER A 124 39.31 -1.14 -22.97
N LEU A 125 38.93 -0.69 -21.77
CA LEU A 125 38.10 -1.48 -20.87
C LEU A 125 36.68 -1.67 -21.42
N VAL A 126 36.05 -0.61 -21.94
CA VAL A 126 34.70 -0.65 -22.51
C VAL A 126 34.66 -1.38 -23.85
N GLU A 127 35.69 -1.27 -24.68
CA GLU A 127 35.83 -2.08 -25.91
C GLU A 127 35.74 -3.58 -25.62
N HIS A 128 36.40 -4.03 -24.54
CA HIS A 128 36.33 -5.44 -24.14
C HIS A 128 35.00 -5.86 -23.52
N TRP A 129 34.06 -4.94 -23.29
CA TRP A 129 32.71 -5.27 -22.83
C TRP A 129 31.77 -5.64 -23.97
N GLU A 130 32.20 -5.43 -25.22
CA GLU A 130 31.55 -6.01 -26.39
C GLU A 130 31.58 -7.54 -26.27
N GLY A 131 30.43 -8.13 -25.93
CA GLY A 131 30.29 -9.56 -25.67
C GLY A 131 30.24 -9.97 -24.19
N VAL A 132 30.46 -9.04 -23.25
CA VAL A 132 30.20 -9.27 -21.81
C VAL A 132 28.81 -8.75 -21.44
N PHE A 133 28.50 -7.51 -21.81
CA PHE A 133 27.19 -6.90 -21.57
C PHE A 133 26.36 -6.84 -22.86
N PRO A 134 25.02 -6.65 -22.76
CA PRO A 134 24.19 -6.44 -23.93
C PRO A 134 24.67 -5.25 -24.77
N ARG A 135 24.57 -5.37 -26.10
CA ARG A 135 25.08 -4.36 -27.04
C ARG A 135 24.51 -2.95 -26.77
N HIS A 136 23.20 -2.85 -26.50
CA HIS A 136 22.56 -1.56 -26.21
C HIS A 136 23.14 -0.85 -24.97
N VAL A 137 23.62 -1.62 -23.98
CA VAL A 137 24.27 -1.07 -22.79
C VAL A 137 25.63 -0.47 -23.14
N VAL A 138 26.43 -1.22 -23.90
CA VAL A 138 27.76 -0.77 -24.34
C VAL A 138 27.64 0.44 -25.28
N ASP A 139 26.70 0.41 -26.22
CA ASP A 139 26.41 1.52 -27.13
C ASP A 139 26.00 2.79 -26.36
N ALA A 140 25.16 2.66 -25.33
CA ALA A 140 24.75 3.78 -24.50
C ALA A 140 25.91 4.37 -23.67
N ILE A 141 26.84 3.53 -23.19
CA ILE A 141 28.06 3.99 -22.52
C ILE A 141 28.97 4.75 -23.50
N TRP A 142 29.06 4.32 -24.76
CA TRP A 142 29.80 5.05 -25.79
C TRP A 142 29.14 6.37 -26.19
N LEU A 143 27.81 6.43 -26.23
CA LEU A 143 27.08 7.69 -26.43
C LEU A 143 27.40 8.66 -25.28
N ALA A 144 27.39 8.18 -24.04
CA ALA A 144 27.75 8.98 -22.87
C ALA A 144 29.16 9.59 -22.96
N LYS A 145 30.13 8.83 -23.47
CA LYS A 145 31.48 9.36 -23.75
C LYS A 145 31.40 10.54 -24.71
N LYS A 146 30.68 10.39 -25.83
CA LYS A 146 30.56 11.45 -26.84
C LYS A 146 29.94 12.70 -26.24
N ASP A 147 28.84 12.53 -25.50
CA ASP A 147 28.10 13.64 -24.88
C ASP A 147 28.99 14.39 -23.88
N ARG A 148 29.76 13.66 -23.07
CA ARG A 148 30.64 14.28 -22.07
C ARG A 148 31.87 14.97 -22.67
N LEU A 149 32.51 14.36 -23.67
CA LEU A 149 33.61 14.99 -24.39
C LEU A 149 33.13 16.21 -25.19
N TRP A 150 31.93 16.15 -25.75
CA TRP A 150 31.28 17.28 -26.39
C TRP A 150 30.99 18.40 -25.38
N ALA A 151 30.46 18.06 -24.21
CA ALA A 151 30.18 19.01 -23.13
C ALA A 151 31.45 19.71 -22.62
N LEU A 152 32.58 19.00 -22.56
CA LEU A 152 33.87 19.62 -22.26
C LEU A 152 34.36 20.59 -23.33
N ALA A 153 34.11 20.27 -24.61
CA ALA A 153 34.52 21.13 -25.72
C ALA A 153 33.60 22.36 -25.88
N HIS A 154 32.35 22.28 -25.43
CA HIS A 154 31.34 23.33 -25.59
C HIS A 154 30.68 23.71 -24.24
N PRO A 155 31.45 24.18 -23.25
CA PRO A 155 30.92 24.46 -21.92
C PRO A 155 29.85 25.56 -21.93
N GLU A 156 29.97 26.54 -22.83
CA GLU A 156 29.00 27.63 -22.98
C GLU A 156 27.67 27.14 -23.55
N GLU A 157 27.70 26.21 -24.52
CA GLU A 157 26.48 25.63 -25.10
C GLU A 157 25.76 24.76 -24.07
N VAL A 158 26.50 23.99 -23.28
CA VAL A 158 25.92 23.20 -22.17
C VAL A 158 25.29 24.09 -21.12
N LEU A 159 25.91 25.21 -20.77
CA LEU A 159 25.35 26.17 -19.82
C LEU A 159 24.06 26.79 -20.39
N LYS A 160 24.09 27.19 -21.66
CA LYS A 160 22.92 27.73 -22.35
C LYS A 160 21.77 26.72 -22.45
N GLN A 161 22.07 25.45 -22.76
CA GLN A 161 21.06 24.38 -22.76
C GLN A 161 20.44 24.19 -21.37
N LYS A 162 21.25 24.19 -20.30
CA LYS A 162 20.74 24.13 -18.93
C LYS A 162 19.86 25.32 -18.58
N GLU A 163 20.24 26.53 -18.99
CA GLU A 163 19.42 27.74 -18.80
C GLU A 163 18.10 27.68 -19.59
N GLU A 164 18.12 27.12 -20.80
CA GLU A 164 16.92 26.92 -21.62
C GLU A 164 16.01 25.84 -21.05
N GLU A 165 16.56 24.71 -20.58
CA GLU A 165 15.82 23.65 -19.87
C GLU A 165 15.23 24.17 -18.56
N GLU A 166 15.99 24.94 -17.77
CA GLU A 166 15.48 25.55 -16.53
C GLU A 166 14.39 26.60 -16.83
N ARG A 167 14.51 27.36 -17.93
CA ARG A 167 13.45 28.28 -18.37
C ARG A 167 12.20 27.55 -18.83
N GLN A 168 12.33 26.50 -19.64
CA GLN A 168 11.21 25.64 -20.04
C GLN A 168 10.54 25.02 -18.83
N TRP A 169 11.33 24.50 -17.88
CA TRP A 169 10.79 23.92 -16.66
C TRP A 169 10.05 24.94 -15.80
N LYS A 170 10.56 26.17 -15.69
CA LYS A 170 9.85 27.28 -15.02
C LYS A 170 8.56 27.68 -15.74
N GLU A 171 8.55 27.69 -17.07
CA GLU A 171 7.35 27.96 -17.86
C GLU A 171 6.30 26.85 -17.68
N GLU A 172 6.73 25.58 -17.67
CA GLU A 172 5.85 24.43 -17.38
C GLU A 172 5.34 24.45 -15.93
N GLU A 173 6.19 24.79 -14.97
CA GLU A 173 5.80 24.92 -13.56
C GLU A 173 4.79 26.06 -13.38
N LEU A 174 5.01 27.22 -14.02
CA LEU A 174 4.07 28.34 -14.00
C LEU A 174 2.74 27.99 -14.71
N ALA A 175 2.80 27.28 -15.84
CA ALA A 175 1.61 26.82 -16.54
C ALA A 175 0.80 25.83 -15.70
N LEU A 176 1.48 24.94 -14.97
CA LEU A 176 0.83 24.05 -14.00
C LEU A 176 0.28 24.83 -12.80
N GLU A 177 0.93 25.90 -12.35
CA GLU A 177 0.39 26.77 -11.30
C GLU A 177 -0.89 27.51 -11.72
N ASP A 178 -1.03 27.84 -13.01
CA ASP A 178 -2.21 28.54 -13.56
C ASP A 178 -3.35 27.59 -13.95
N GLU A 179 -3.06 26.40 -14.50
CA GLU A 179 -4.07 25.46 -15.00
C GLU A 179 -4.54 24.46 -13.94
N ASP A 180 -3.64 24.02 -13.07
CA ASP A 180 -4.02 23.32 -11.85
C ASP A 180 -4.08 24.37 -10.74
N GLY A 181 -5.27 24.61 -10.19
CA GLY A 181 -5.46 25.34 -8.95
C GLY A 181 -4.73 24.67 -7.78
N LEU A 182 -3.40 24.69 -7.79
CA LEU A 182 -2.49 24.07 -6.84
C LEU A 182 -2.59 24.76 -5.47
N ASN A 183 -3.24 25.93 -5.43
CA ASN A 183 -3.66 26.60 -4.22
C ASN A 183 -4.95 26.04 -3.59
N ASP A 184 -5.78 25.29 -4.34
CA ASP A 184 -6.97 24.61 -3.80
C ASP A 184 -6.60 23.29 -3.10
N HIS A 185 -5.46 22.70 -3.49
CA HIS A 185 -4.80 21.58 -2.79
C HIS A 185 -3.71 22.08 -1.85
N GLY A 186 -4.00 23.14 -1.08
CA GLY A 186 -3.04 23.84 -0.24
C GLY A 186 -2.23 22.88 0.63
N GLN A 187 -0.91 22.89 0.43
CA GLN A 187 0.02 22.18 1.31
C GLN A 187 -0.27 22.57 2.77
N PRO A 188 -0.35 21.60 3.69
CA PRO A 188 -0.57 21.89 5.09
C PRO A 188 0.64 22.63 5.65
N CYS A 189 0.39 23.53 6.60
CA CYS A 189 1.46 24.22 7.33
C CYS A 189 2.29 23.19 8.10
N MET A 190 3.55 23.02 7.72
CA MET A 190 4.46 22.10 8.41
C MET A 190 4.65 22.48 9.88
N ASP A 191 4.72 23.78 10.18
CA ASP A 191 4.85 24.25 11.55
C ASP A 191 3.60 23.90 12.37
N TYR A 192 2.40 23.96 11.78
CA TYR A 192 1.17 23.57 12.48
C TYR A 192 1.16 22.07 12.77
N LEU A 193 1.48 21.27 11.76
CA LEU A 193 1.61 19.83 11.89
C LEU A 193 2.67 19.41 12.93
N GLN A 194 3.67 20.27 13.18
CA GLN A 194 4.72 20.06 14.18
C GLN A 194 4.46 20.78 15.51
N GLY A 195 3.31 21.45 15.68
CA GLY A 195 2.94 22.15 16.92
C GLY A 195 3.75 23.42 17.19
N ARG A 196 4.22 24.08 16.13
CA ARG A 196 5.09 25.27 16.14
C ARG A 196 4.48 26.49 15.43
N CYS A 197 3.31 26.37 14.81
CA CYS A 197 2.72 27.51 14.10
C CYS A 197 2.14 28.53 15.08
N PHE A 198 2.60 29.78 14.99
CA PHE A 198 2.08 30.89 15.80
C PHE A 198 1.00 31.73 15.09
N TRP A 199 0.78 31.49 13.79
CA TRP A 199 -0.14 32.31 12.99
C TRP A 199 -1.62 31.94 13.16
N GLY A 200 -1.92 30.75 13.69
CA GLY A 200 -3.31 30.32 13.88
C GLY A 200 -4.11 30.39 12.57
N ASP A 201 -5.26 31.04 12.61
CA ASP A 201 -6.16 31.17 11.45
C ASP A 201 -5.62 32.13 10.37
N ASP A 202 -4.66 33.00 10.70
CA ASP A 202 -4.01 33.91 9.75
C ASP A 202 -2.89 33.23 8.93
N CYS A 203 -2.67 31.92 9.12
CA CYS A 203 -1.65 31.21 8.35
C CYS A 203 -2.02 31.15 6.86
N LYS A 204 -1.05 31.51 6.00
CA LYS A 204 -1.19 31.39 4.53
C LYS A 204 -1.44 29.94 4.10
N LEU A 205 -0.81 29.00 4.80
CA LEU A 205 -0.88 27.55 4.56
C LEU A 205 -2.08 26.92 5.29
N TYR A 206 -2.49 25.73 4.87
CA TYR A 206 -3.67 25.08 5.44
C TYR A 206 -3.39 24.43 6.81
N HIS A 207 -4.30 24.62 7.77
CA HIS A 207 -4.26 23.95 9.08
C HIS A 207 -5.32 22.84 9.11
N PRO A 208 -4.94 21.56 8.92
CA PRO A 208 -5.88 20.44 9.03
C PRO A 208 -6.43 20.31 10.47
N PRO A 209 -7.75 20.42 10.69
CA PRO A 209 -8.31 20.38 12.04
C PRO A 209 -7.94 19.09 12.79
N GLY A 210 -7.40 19.23 14.01
CA GLY A 210 -7.04 18.09 14.87
C GLY A 210 -5.70 17.42 14.54
N GLU A 211 -4.96 17.90 13.53
CA GLU A 211 -3.64 17.38 13.18
C GLU A 211 -2.46 18.21 13.75
N GLU A 212 -2.74 19.17 14.62
CA GLU A 212 -1.70 19.98 15.29
C GLU A 212 -0.72 19.10 16.07
N GLY A 213 0.58 19.29 15.83
CA GLY A 213 1.63 18.54 16.51
C GLY A 213 1.65 17.04 16.21
N THR A 214 0.94 16.56 15.20
CA THR A 214 0.89 15.14 14.87
C THR A 214 2.15 14.62 14.16
N LEU A 215 2.96 15.52 13.60
CA LEU A 215 4.23 15.22 12.94
C LEU A 215 5.42 15.58 13.84
N PRO A 216 6.37 14.65 14.03
CA PRO A 216 7.60 14.92 14.76
C PRO A 216 8.45 16.05 14.14
N PRO A 217 9.25 16.75 14.94
CA PRO A 217 10.16 17.81 14.49
C PRO A 217 11.14 17.40 13.38
N GLU A 218 11.49 16.11 13.31
CA GLU A 218 12.44 15.55 12.34
C GLU A 218 11.85 15.36 10.94
N CYS A 219 10.53 15.52 10.78
CA CYS A 219 9.85 15.38 9.50
C CYS A 219 10.19 16.55 8.58
N ARG A 220 10.44 16.25 7.30
CA ARG A 220 10.76 17.24 6.27
C ARG A 220 9.50 17.79 5.62
N LEU A 221 9.64 18.91 4.90
CA LEU A 221 8.55 19.49 4.13
C LEU A 221 7.92 18.45 3.18
N GLY A 222 6.61 18.29 3.28
CA GLY A 222 5.82 17.35 2.48
C GLY A 222 5.74 15.91 3.00
N ASP A 223 6.55 15.54 4.01
CA ASP A 223 6.37 14.29 4.74
C ASP A 223 4.97 14.31 5.41
N TRP A 224 4.28 13.17 5.40
CA TRP A 224 2.87 13.13 5.78
C TRP A 224 2.56 11.92 6.66
N LYS A 225 1.64 12.10 7.61
CA LYS A 225 1.17 11.05 8.49
C LYS A 225 -0.07 10.40 7.89
N CYS A 226 -0.07 9.07 7.79
CA CYS A 226 -1.26 8.35 7.35
C CYS A 226 -2.37 8.46 8.41
N SER A 227 -3.53 8.97 8.03
CA SER A 227 -4.71 9.10 8.90
C SER A 227 -5.24 7.76 9.41
N SER A 228 -4.95 6.66 8.73
CA SER A 228 -5.44 5.33 9.10
C SER A 228 -4.52 4.58 10.06
N CYS A 229 -3.22 4.56 9.81
CA CYS A 229 -2.27 3.75 10.57
C CYS A 229 -1.24 4.58 11.35
N GLY A 230 -1.26 5.90 11.21
CA GLY A 230 -0.32 6.81 11.89
C GLY A 230 1.11 6.76 11.37
N ALA A 231 1.42 5.94 10.35
CA ALA A 231 2.76 5.86 9.78
C ALA A 231 3.14 7.17 9.07
N ILE A 232 4.35 7.65 9.34
CA ILE A 232 4.94 8.83 8.68
C ILE A 232 5.61 8.37 7.38
N ASN A 233 5.21 8.97 6.27
CA ASN A 233 5.67 8.64 4.93
C ASN A 233 6.48 9.81 4.36
N ARG A 234 7.43 9.51 3.49
CA ARG A 234 8.27 10.53 2.85
C ARG A 234 7.45 11.34 1.85
N HIS A 235 7.80 12.59 1.62
CA HIS A 235 7.08 13.50 0.70
C HIS A 235 6.83 12.93 -0.71
N PHE A 236 7.77 12.14 -1.26
CA PHE A 236 7.66 11.52 -2.59
C PHE A 236 6.76 10.27 -2.61
N GLN A 237 6.36 9.74 -1.45
CA GLN A 237 5.50 8.57 -1.37
C GLN A 237 4.03 8.99 -1.50
N ARG A 238 3.40 8.64 -2.63
CA ARG A 238 1.95 8.85 -2.84
C ARG A 238 1.09 7.93 -1.98
N ARG A 239 1.59 6.74 -1.65
CA ARG A 239 0.88 5.73 -0.85
C ARG A 239 1.61 5.51 0.46
N CYS A 240 0.84 5.21 1.49
CA CYS A 240 1.37 4.88 2.80
C CYS A 240 2.23 3.62 2.69
N SER A 241 3.45 3.71 3.19
CA SER A 241 4.40 2.60 3.28
C SER A 241 3.88 1.42 4.12
N ASN A 242 2.85 1.63 4.94
CA ASN A 242 2.33 0.63 5.85
C ASN A 242 0.97 0.06 5.42
N CYS A 243 -0.03 0.90 5.13
CA CYS A 243 -1.39 0.44 4.79
C CYS A 243 -1.82 0.72 3.34
N VAL A 244 -0.89 1.18 2.48
CA VAL A 244 -1.11 1.44 1.04
C VAL A 244 -2.13 2.56 0.73
N ARG A 245 -2.85 3.10 1.73
CA ARG A 245 -3.75 4.25 1.56
C ARG A 245 -3.00 5.45 0.99
N GLU A 246 -3.70 6.22 0.18
CA GLU A 246 -3.12 7.39 -0.48
C GLU A 246 -2.88 8.54 0.50
N LYS A 247 -1.94 9.41 0.13
CA LYS A 247 -1.62 10.65 0.84
C LYS A 247 -2.89 11.49 1.02
N PRO A 248 -3.21 11.96 2.24
CA PRO A 248 -4.31 12.87 2.47
C PRO A 248 -4.18 14.09 1.55
N GLN A 249 -5.21 14.32 0.75
CA GLN A 249 -5.33 15.56 -0.01
C GLN A 249 -5.94 16.60 0.92
N TYR A 250 -5.10 17.50 1.41
CA TYR A 250 -5.53 18.63 2.20
C TYR A 250 -6.28 19.62 1.29
N LYS A 251 -7.60 19.71 1.45
CA LYS A 251 -8.44 20.71 0.77
C LYS A 251 -8.74 21.82 1.76
N LYS A 252 -8.42 23.08 1.42
CA LYS A 252 -8.96 24.23 2.16
C LYS A 252 -10.48 24.13 2.11
N GLY A 253 -11.13 24.22 3.27
CA GLY A 253 -12.52 23.85 3.49
C GLY A 253 -13.43 24.27 2.34
N ARG A 254 -13.82 23.29 1.51
CA ARG A 254 -14.84 23.46 0.49
C ARG A 254 -16.08 23.97 1.22
N LYS A 255 -16.61 25.13 0.82
CA LYS A 255 -17.99 25.48 1.18
C LYS A 255 -18.85 24.34 0.66
N SER A 256 -19.44 23.58 1.57
CA SER A 256 -20.35 22.50 1.23
C SER A 256 -21.39 23.05 0.27
N THR A 257 -21.60 22.32 -0.82
CA THR A 257 -22.73 22.60 -1.68
C THR A 257 -24.03 22.37 -0.89
N THR A 258 -25.13 23.01 -1.28
CA THR A 258 -26.43 22.81 -0.62
C THR A 258 -26.84 21.33 -0.56
N GLU A 259 -26.42 20.55 -1.55
CA GLU A 259 -26.60 19.09 -1.59
C GLU A 259 -25.74 18.36 -0.55
N GLU A 260 -24.48 18.76 -0.38
CA GLU A 260 -23.61 18.19 0.66
C GLU A 260 -24.08 18.55 2.05
N ASP A 261 -24.57 19.77 2.29
CA ASP A 261 -25.20 20.12 3.57
C ASP A 261 -26.47 19.31 3.82
N ALA A 262 -27.24 19.01 2.77
CA ALA A 262 -28.42 18.15 2.88
C ALA A 262 -28.03 16.69 3.21
N LEU A 263 -26.94 16.18 2.63
CA LEU A 263 -26.44 14.82 2.89
C LEU A 263 -25.69 14.70 4.23
N SER A 264 -25.10 15.80 4.72
CA SER A 264 -24.33 15.83 5.97
C SER A 264 -25.20 16.07 7.19
N LYS A 265 -26.37 16.69 7.01
CA LYS A 265 -27.35 16.85 8.09
C LYS A 265 -27.86 15.45 8.46
N PRO A 266 -27.62 14.97 9.68
CA PRO A 266 -28.16 13.70 10.13
C PRO A 266 -29.68 13.70 9.95
N ASP A 267 -30.22 12.59 9.46
CA ASP A 267 -31.66 12.38 9.29
C ASP A 267 -32.37 12.77 10.60
N PRO A 268 -33.39 13.65 10.57
CA PRO A 268 -34.14 14.05 11.77
C PRO A 268 -34.67 12.86 12.57
N SER A 269 -35.04 11.78 11.90
CA SER A 269 -35.51 10.52 12.49
C SER A 269 -34.39 9.80 13.23
N ALA A 270 -33.18 9.76 12.64
CA ALA A 270 -31.99 9.23 13.29
C ALA A 270 -31.60 10.09 14.49
N LEU A 271 -31.67 11.42 14.38
CA LEU A 271 -31.37 12.34 15.47
C LEU A 271 -32.37 12.18 16.63
N ALA A 272 -33.67 12.05 16.32
CA ALA A 272 -34.72 11.78 17.31
C ALA A 272 -34.55 10.40 17.97
N ALA A 273 -34.14 9.38 17.23
CA ALA A 273 -33.82 8.07 17.77
C ALA A 273 -32.63 8.13 18.73
N VAL A 274 -31.56 8.83 18.34
CA VAL A 274 -30.38 9.07 19.17
C VAL A 274 -30.74 9.84 20.44
N GLN A 275 -31.52 10.93 20.33
CA GLN A 275 -31.99 11.68 21.49
C GLN A 275 -32.88 10.84 22.43
N ARG A 276 -33.77 9.98 21.90
CA ARG A 276 -34.53 9.03 22.72
C ARG A 276 -33.63 8.01 23.42
N GLN A 277 -32.56 7.59 22.76
CA GLN A 277 -31.64 6.57 23.27
C GLN A 277 -30.73 7.10 24.37
N PHE A 278 -30.16 8.30 24.18
CA PHE A 278 -29.20 8.88 25.13
C PHE A 278 -29.85 9.85 26.11
N GLY A 279 -31.04 10.36 25.81
CA GLY A 279 -31.70 11.44 26.56
C GLY A 279 -31.11 12.83 26.30
N TYR A 280 -30.20 12.94 25.32
CA TYR A 280 -29.53 14.17 24.87
C TYR A 280 -28.99 13.99 23.45
N ASP A 281 -28.62 15.08 22.76
CA ASP A 281 -27.91 14.99 21.48
C ASP A 281 -26.40 14.82 21.68
N PRO A 282 -25.78 13.68 21.33
CA PRO A 282 -24.35 13.45 21.48
C PRO A 282 -23.49 14.32 20.56
N ASN A 283 -24.07 14.95 19.54
CA ASN A 283 -23.36 15.88 18.66
C ASN A 283 -23.25 17.29 19.28
N ILE A 284 -24.02 17.58 20.34
CA ILE A 284 -23.97 18.84 21.06
C ILE A 284 -23.20 18.64 22.37
N ALA A 285 -21.92 19.02 22.36
CA ALA A 285 -21.02 18.84 23.50
C ALA A 285 -21.59 19.40 24.83
N ALA A 286 -22.31 20.53 24.77
CA ALA A 286 -22.92 21.14 25.95
C ALA A 286 -24.00 20.26 26.60
N GLU A 287 -24.87 19.62 25.80
CA GLU A 287 -25.89 18.71 26.32
C GLU A 287 -25.28 17.43 26.90
N ALA A 288 -24.23 16.91 26.24
CA ALA A 288 -23.49 15.77 26.75
C ALA A 288 -22.89 16.06 28.13
N VAL A 289 -22.23 17.22 28.29
CA VAL A 289 -21.66 17.63 29.59
C VAL A 289 -22.75 17.79 30.64
N ALA A 290 -23.88 18.42 30.32
CA ALA A 290 -25.00 18.58 31.24
C ALA A 290 -25.56 17.23 31.70
N HIS A 291 -25.79 16.30 30.77
CA HIS A 291 -26.27 14.94 31.07
C HIS A 291 -25.30 14.19 32.00
N TRP A 292 -24.00 14.22 31.70
CA TRP A 292 -23.01 13.54 32.53
C TRP A 292 -22.88 14.17 33.91
N ASN A 293 -22.94 15.51 34.03
CA ASN A 293 -22.94 16.18 35.32
C ASN A 293 -24.11 15.73 36.20
N THR A 294 -25.34 15.66 35.67
CA THR A 294 -26.50 15.14 36.41
C THR A 294 -26.30 13.69 36.86
N ARG A 295 -25.65 12.86 36.04
CA ARG A 295 -25.32 11.49 36.44
C ARG A 295 -24.25 11.45 37.54
N TRP A 296 -23.23 12.30 37.46
CA TRP A 296 -22.16 12.39 38.45
C TRP A 296 -22.60 12.93 39.81
N GLU A 297 -23.66 13.75 39.84
CA GLU A 297 -24.27 14.22 41.10
C GLU A 297 -24.84 13.07 41.94
N SER A 298 -25.38 12.03 41.30
CA SER A 298 -26.04 10.91 41.99
C SER A 298 -25.19 9.64 42.08
N THR A 299 -24.16 9.52 41.25
CA THR A 299 -23.37 8.29 41.11
C THR A 299 -21.88 8.57 41.29
N PRO A 300 -21.23 8.07 42.35
CA PRO A 300 -19.79 8.19 42.51
C PRO A 300 -19.02 7.55 41.35
N PHE A 301 -17.88 8.15 40.98
CA PHE A 301 -17.08 7.73 39.83
C PHE A 301 -16.69 6.25 39.83
N GLU A 302 -16.35 5.69 40.99
CA GLU A 302 -15.98 4.28 41.12
C GLU A 302 -17.17 3.34 40.87
N VAL A 303 -18.38 3.71 41.30
CA VAL A 303 -19.60 2.95 41.03
C VAL A 303 -19.86 2.89 39.53
N TYR A 304 -19.72 4.00 38.81
CA TYR A 304 -19.83 4.01 37.36
C TYR A 304 -18.78 3.13 36.67
N LYS A 305 -17.52 3.15 37.12
CA LYS A 305 -16.48 2.28 36.56
C LYS A 305 -16.85 0.80 36.74
N ASP A 306 -17.39 0.44 37.89
CA ASP A 306 -17.80 -0.94 38.16
C ASP A 306 -19.02 -1.34 37.30
N GLU A 307 -20.00 -0.44 37.12
CA GLU A 307 -21.09 -0.63 36.15
C GLU A 307 -20.57 -0.83 34.72
N ARG A 308 -19.58 -0.04 34.29
CA ARG A 308 -18.97 -0.15 32.95
C ARG A 308 -18.18 -1.44 32.78
N ARG A 309 -17.43 -1.87 33.80
CA ARG A 309 -16.72 -3.17 33.79
C ARG A 309 -17.71 -4.33 33.70
N ALA A 310 -18.78 -4.29 34.51
CA ALA A 310 -19.86 -5.26 34.46
C ALA A 310 -20.49 -5.30 33.05
N ALA A 311 -20.89 -4.15 32.50
CA ALA A 311 -21.49 -4.05 31.18
C ALA A 311 -20.57 -4.58 30.06
N TYR A 312 -19.29 -4.23 30.09
CA TYR A 312 -18.31 -4.74 29.13
C TYR A 312 -18.22 -6.28 29.20
N ARG A 313 -18.18 -6.83 30.42
CA ARG A 313 -18.04 -8.27 30.63
C ARG A 313 -19.27 -9.05 30.18
N VAL A 314 -20.47 -8.68 30.61
CA VAL A 314 -21.69 -9.43 30.28
C VAL A 314 -22.24 -9.12 28.89
N ARG A 315 -22.20 -7.86 28.44
CA ARG A 315 -22.85 -7.45 27.18
C ARG A 315 -21.91 -7.48 25.97
N ILE A 316 -20.68 -6.96 26.12
CA ILE A 316 -19.72 -6.90 24.99
C ILE A 316 -18.99 -8.23 24.84
N LEU A 317 -18.49 -8.80 25.94
CA LEU A 317 -17.78 -10.08 25.90
C LEU A 317 -18.71 -11.30 26.00
N GLY A 318 -20.02 -11.10 26.21
CA GLY A 318 -21.02 -12.18 26.29
C GLY A 318 -20.79 -13.18 27.44
N LYS A 319 -20.06 -12.80 28.50
CA LYS A 319 -19.76 -13.72 29.61
C LYS A 319 -20.97 -13.90 30.53
N PRO A 320 -21.12 -15.06 31.19
CA PRO A 320 -22.16 -15.23 32.20
C PRO A 320 -21.91 -14.29 33.40
N PRO A 321 -22.99 -13.75 34.01
CA PRO A 321 -22.90 -12.85 35.15
C PRO A 321 -22.33 -13.57 36.38
N ALA A 322 -21.36 -12.96 37.05
CA ALA A 322 -20.70 -13.47 38.24
C ALA A 322 -21.09 -12.71 39.53
N SER A 323 -21.88 -11.64 39.40
CA SER A 323 -22.33 -10.81 40.52
C SER A 323 -23.76 -10.31 40.29
N GLU A 324 -24.45 -9.90 41.36
CA GLU A 324 -25.77 -9.27 41.28
C GLU A 324 -25.78 -7.99 40.45
N LEU A 325 -24.66 -7.25 40.43
CA LEU A 325 -24.49 -6.09 39.56
C LEU A 325 -24.50 -6.51 38.09
N GLU A 326 -23.72 -7.53 37.73
CA GLU A 326 -23.67 -8.06 36.36
C GLU A 326 -25.02 -8.63 35.92
N GLU A 327 -25.76 -9.27 36.83
CA GLU A 327 -27.11 -9.77 36.57
C GLU A 327 -28.10 -8.62 36.29
N ARG A 328 -28.09 -7.57 37.12
CA ARG A 328 -28.88 -6.35 36.86
C ARG A 328 -28.51 -5.70 35.54
N ILE A 329 -27.21 -5.55 35.27
CA ILE A 329 -26.71 -4.95 34.02
C ILE A 329 -27.09 -5.80 32.81
N ARG A 330 -27.08 -7.13 32.90
CA ARG A 330 -27.55 -8.00 31.82
C ARG A 330 -29.03 -7.76 31.49
N MET A 331 -29.86 -7.55 32.50
CA MET A 331 -31.30 -7.34 32.36
C MET A 331 -31.68 -5.91 31.94
N GLN A 332 -30.83 -4.94 32.21
CA GLN A 332 -31.09 -3.53 31.93
C GLN A 332 -31.01 -3.26 30.41
N LYS A 333 -32.16 -3.01 29.78
CA LYS A 333 -32.25 -2.61 28.36
C LYS A 333 -31.82 -1.15 28.19
N ASN A 334 -30.53 -0.91 27.92
CA ASN A 334 -30.07 0.45 27.58
C ASN A 334 -30.35 0.81 26.11
N TYR A 335 -30.54 -0.20 25.27
CA TYR A 335 -30.88 -0.06 23.86
C TYR A 335 -32.28 -0.64 23.72
N PRO A 336 -33.38 0.15 23.82
CA PRO A 336 -34.63 -0.32 23.23
C PRO A 336 -34.29 -0.71 21.78
N ASN A 337 -34.79 -1.84 21.30
CA ASN A 337 -34.65 -2.22 19.89
C ASN A 337 -35.28 -1.10 19.08
N VAL A 338 -34.49 -0.11 18.66
CA VAL A 338 -34.93 0.91 17.73
C VAL A 338 -34.82 0.24 16.38
N ASP A 339 -35.89 -0.47 16.05
CA ASP A 339 -36.16 -0.81 14.66
C ASP A 339 -36.45 0.53 13.99
N ILE A 340 -35.41 1.14 13.39
CA ILE A 340 -35.57 2.32 12.55
C ILE A 340 -36.21 1.79 11.27
N GLY A 341 -37.53 1.58 11.34
CA GLY A 341 -38.34 1.32 10.17
C GLY A 341 -38.18 2.49 9.19
N PRO A 342 -38.28 2.23 7.87
CA PRO A 342 -38.16 3.27 6.85
C PRO A 342 -39.17 4.41 7.08
N PRO A 343 -38.85 5.63 6.61
CA PRO A 343 -39.58 6.86 6.95
C PRO A 343 -41.09 6.73 6.73
N GLU A 344 -41.89 7.09 7.75
CA GLU A 344 -43.34 6.88 7.84
C GLU A 344 -44.20 7.65 6.81
N GLU A 345 -43.63 8.33 5.81
CA GLU A 345 -44.43 9.00 4.77
C GLU A 345 -44.75 8.13 3.55
N THR A 346 -44.29 6.88 3.53
CA THR A 346 -44.81 5.88 2.60
C THR A 346 -45.28 4.67 3.37
N LEU A 347 -46.56 4.33 3.15
CA LEU A 347 -47.25 3.10 3.56
C LEU A 347 -48.16 3.24 4.79
N ASP A 348 -49.22 4.04 4.58
CA ASP A 348 -50.53 3.72 5.11
C ASP A 348 -50.97 2.36 4.53
N MET A 349 -50.79 1.26 5.28
CA MET A 349 -51.57 0.03 5.14
C MET A 349 -51.35 -0.88 6.34
N GLY A 350 -52.31 -0.86 7.26
CA GLY A 350 -52.44 -1.91 8.26
C GLY A 350 -52.68 -3.27 7.61
N SER A 351 -51.80 -4.23 7.88
CA SER A 351 -52.19 -5.55 8.40
C SER A 351 -50.95 -6.43 8.60
N MET A 352 -51.00 -7.17 9.70
CA MET A 352 -49.96 -8.01 10.25
C MET A 352 -49.58 -9.21 9.36
N GLN A 353 -48.31 -9.62 9.51
CA GLN A 353 -47.76 -10.99 9.35
C GLN A 353 -47.64 -11.56 7.93
N SER A 354 -46.44 -11.50 7.36
CA SER A 354 -45.67 -12.67 6.91
C SER A 354 -44.31 -12.21 6.36
N ASN A 355 -43.28 -13.07 6.49
CA ASN A 355 -41.90 -12.85 6.05
C ASN A 355 -41.84 -12.23 4.64
N LEU A 356 -41.59 -10.92 4.55
CA LEU A 356 -41.41 -10.27 3.26
C LEU A 356 -40.08 -10.75 2.65
N PRO A 357 -40.06 -11.19 1.38
CA PRO A 357 -38.84 -11.61 0.72
C PRO A 357 -37.91 -10.42 0.58
N ALA A 358 -36.63 -10.59 0.90
CA ALA A 358 -35.61 -9.61 0.55
C ALA A 358 -35.70 -9.31 -0.95
N GLU A 359 -35.81 -8.04 -1.30
CA GLU A 359 -35.88 -7.57 -2.68
C GLU A 359 -34.65 -8.07 -3.43
N SER A 360 -34.88 -8.77 -4.55
CA SER A 360 -33.82 -9.36 -5.39
C SER A 360 -32.83 -8.28 -5.82
N LEU A 361 -31.53 -8.54 -5.69
CA LEU A 361 -30.49 -7.61 -6.16
C LEU A 361 -30.30 -7.69 -7.68
N ILE A 362 -30.82 -8.75 -8.31
CA ILE A 362 -30.76 -8.98 -9.74
C ILE A 362 -31.98 -8.33 -10.42
N PRO A 363 -31.79 -7.52 -11.49
CA PRO A 363 -32.88 -7.00 -12.30
C PRO A 363 -33.75 -8.12 -12.92
N GLU A 364 -35.08 -7.93 -12.98
CA GLU A 364 -36.08 -8.96 -13.35
C GLU A 364 -35.89 -9.67 -14.70
N HIS A 365 -35.02 -9.16 -15.58
CA HIS A 365 -34.79 -9.69 -16.93
C HIS A 365 -33.34 -10.06 -17.23
N MET A 366 -32.49 -10.10 -16.20
CA MET A 366 -31.10 -10.49 -16.37
C MET A 366 -30.98 -12.02 -16.48
N ASP A 367 -30.37 -12.51 -17.55
CA ASP A 367 -30.10 -13.95 -17.68
C ASP A 367 -29.10 -14.43 -16.61
N PRO A 368 -29.09 -15.73 -16.27
CA PRO A 368 -28.26 -16.25 -15.18
C PRO A 368 -26.76 -16.02 -15.36
N VAL A 369 -26.24 -16.00 -16.60
CA VAL A 369 -24.81 -15.78 -16.85
C VAL A 369 -24.42 -14.34 -16.54
N ASN A 370 -25.25 -13.39 -16.99
CA ASN A 370 -25.05 -11.98 -16.67
C ASN A 370 -25.31 -11.67 -15.19
N ALA A 371 -26.25 -12.37 -14.54
CA ALA A 371 -26.48 -12.24 -13.10
C ALA A 371 -25.25 -12.70 -12.29
N VAL A 372 -24.62 -13.82 -12.67
CA VAL A 372 -23.35 -14.26 -12.08
C VAL A 372 -22.27 -13.20 -12.26
N ALA A 373 -22.11 -12.66 -13.47
CA ALA A 373 -21.11 -11.62 -13.73
C ALA A 373 -21.36 -10.35 -12.91
N PHE A 374 -22.61 -9.90 -12.84
CA PHE A 374 -23.01 -8.69 -12.11
C PHE A 374 -22.76 -8.81 -10.60
N LEU A 375 -23.20 -9.90 -9.98
CA LEU A 375 -23.01 -10.13 -8.55
C LEU A 375 -21.53 -10.37 -8.21
N ALA A 376 -20.80 -11.12 -9.04
CA ALA A 376 -19.37 -11.33 -8.86
C ALA A 376 -18.59 -10.02 -9.00
N GLN A 377 -18.91 -9.19 -9.98
CA GLN A 377 -18.30 -7.86 -10.16
C GLN A 377 -18.59 -6.97 -8.94
N THR A 378 -19.80 -7.02 -8.39
CA THR A 378 -20.16 -6.28 -7.18
C THR A 378 -19.27 -6.68 -6.00
N ILE A 379 -18.93 -7.96 -5.84
CA ILE A 379 -17.98 -8.43 -4.82
C ILE A 379 -16.57 -7.93 -5.11
N VAL A 380 -16.12 -7.95 -6.37
CA VAL A 380 -14.79 -7.45 -6.76
C VAL A 380 -14.64 -5.96 -6.47
N GLU A 381 -15.70 -5.16 -6.69
CA GLU A 381 -15.68 -3.72 -6.50
C GLU A 381 -15.91 -3.28 -5.05
N ARG A 382 -16.86 -3.90 -4.34
CA ARG A 382 -17.25 -3.50 -2.98
C ARG A 382 -16.54 -4.28 -1.89
N GLY A 383 -15.96 -5.42 -2.23
CA GLY A 383 -15.31 -6.32 -1.28
C GLY A 383 -16.28 -7.09 -0.38
N VAL A 384 -15.72 -7.99 0.43
CA VAL A 384 -16.48 -8.90 1.30
C VAL A 384 -17.04 -8.19 2.56
N CYS A 385 -16.57 -6.97 2.83
CA CYS A 385 -17.03 -6.15 3.94
C CYS A 385 -18.32 -5.36 3.64
N ASP A 386 -18.88 -5.48 2.43
CA ASP A 386 -20.17 -4.85 2.09
C ASP A 386 -21.29 -5.41 3.00
N PRO A 387 -22.14 -4.57 3.62
CA PRO A 387 -23.23 -5.04 4.49
C PRO A 387 -24.22 -5.98 3.79
N LYS A 388 -24.37 -5.87 2.47
CA LYS A 388 -25.20 -6.75 1.63
C LYS A 388 -24.44 -7.97 1.12
N ALA A 389 -23.15 -8.14 1.40
CA ALA A 389 -22.36 -9.30 0.97
C ALA A 389 -23.05 -10.65 1.29
N PRO A 390 -23.68 -10.87 2.47
CA PRO A 390 -24.40 -12.12 2.72
C PRO A 390 -25.54 -12.38 1.74
N GLN A 391 -26.31 -11.34 1.36
CA GLN A 391 -27.40 -11.43 0.39
C GLN A 391 -26.84 -11.65 -1.03
N ILE A 392 -25.82 -10.88 -1.43
CA ILE A 392 -25.16 -11.00 -2.73
C ILE A 392 -24.66 -12.44 -2.93
N LEU A 393 -24.11 -13.06 -1.89
CA LEU A 393 -23.59 -14.43 -1.95
C LEU A 393 -24.67 -15.49 -2.02
N ALA A 394 -25.76 -15.31 -1.28
CA ALA A 394 -26.90 -16.22 -1.39
C ALA A 394 -27.47 -16.21 -2.81
N GLU A 395 -27.68 -15.03 -3.40
CA GLU A 395 -28.17 -14.90 -4.78
C GLU A 395 -27.15 -15.40 -5.81
N LEU A 396 -25.85 -15.09 -5.62
CA LEU A 396 -24.80 -15.57 -6.51
C LEU A 396 -24.73 -17.10 -6.53
N ALA A 397 -24.83 -17.76 -5.37
CA ALA A 397 -24.85 -19.22 -5.29
C ALA A 397 -26.04 -19.81 -6.07
N LEU A 398 -27.22 -19.19 -5.98
CA LEU A 398 -28.41 -19.60 -6.74
C LEU A 398 -28.18 -19.43 -8.25
N CYS A 399 -27.64 -18.30 -8.70
CA CYS A 399 -27.34 -18.07 -10.12
C CYS A 399 -26.28 -19.02 -10.66
N VAL A 400 -25.22 -19.31 -9.90
CA VAL A 400 -24.19 -20.30 -10.28
C VAL A 400 -24.81 -21.68 -10.46
N LYS A 401 -25.70 -22.11 -9.56
CA LYS A 401 -26.45 -23.38 -9.70
C LYS A 401 -27.36 -23.38 -10.93
N GLN A 402 -28.04 -22.28 -11.21
CA GLN A 402 -28.89 -22.15 -12.41
C GLN A 402 -28.07 -22.28 -13.69
N VAL A 403 -26.90 -21.63 -13.77
CA VAL A 403 -25.97 -21.77 -14.91
C VAL A 403 -25.50 -23.22 -15.04
N ALA A 404 -25.14 -23.87 -13.93
CA ALA A 404 -24.65 -25.26 -13.93
C ALA A 404 -25.71 -26.30 -14.31
N THR A 405 -26.99 -26.05 -14.00
CA THR A 405 -28.10 -26.99 -14.26
C THR A 405 -28.78 -26.75 -15.61
N THR A 406 -28.70 -25.53 -16.15
CA THR A 406 -29.34 -25.19 -17.42
C THR A 406 -28.52 -25.74 -18.59
N SER A 407 -29.14 -26.65 -19.34
CA SER A 407 -28.48 -27.35 -20.45
C SER A 407 -28.10 -26.38 -21.57
N GLY A 408 -26.80 -26.24 -21.84
CA GLY A 408 -26.27 -25.43 -22.93
C GLY A 408 -25.75 -24.04 -22.53
N THR A 409 -26.01 -23.57 -21.31
CA THR A 409 -25.41 -22.33 -20.80
C THR A 409 -24.13 -22.63 -20.03
N LYS A 410 -23.04 -21.92 -20.37
CA LYS A 410 -21.75 -22.00 -19.69
C LYS A 410 -21.20 -20.60 -19.50
N LEU A 411 -20.37 -20.40 -18.48
CA LEU A 411 -19.64 -19.14 -18.29
C LEU A 411 -18.51 -19.08 -19.33
N SER A 412 -18.47 -18.02 -20.13
CA SER A 412 -17.43 -17.80 -21.14
C SER A 412 -16.88 -16.38 -21.07
N GLY A 413 -15.57 -16.23 -21.27
CA GLY A 413 -14.92 -14.91 -21.29
C GLY A 413 -14.93 -14.21 -19.93
N SER A 414 -15.32 -12.94 -19.91
CA SER A 414 -15.30 -12.08 -18.73
C SER A 414 -16.11 -12.60 -17.53
N PRO A 415 -17.39 -13.04 -17.65
CA PRO A 415 -18.16 -13.61 -16.54
C PRO A 415 -17.43 -14.71 -15.75
N ARG A 416 -16.68 -15.55 -16.47
CA ARG A 416 -15.90 -16.64 -15.89
C ARG A 416 -14.74 -16.12 -15.04
N GLU A 417 -13.99 -15.16 -15.57
CA GLU A 417 -12.84 -14.57 -14.89
C GLU A 417 -13.27 -13.74 -13.67
N THR A 418 -14.38 -12.99 -13.80
CA THR A 418 -14.97 -12.22 -12.70
C THR A 418 -15.42 -13.13 -11.56
N LEU A 419 -16.10 -14.26 -11.86
CA LEU A 419 -16.51 -15.22 -10.83
C LEU A 419 -15.31 -15.79 -10.06
N LEU A 420 -14.26 -16.21 -10.78
CA LEU A 420 -13.06 -16.77 -10.15
C LEU A 420 -12.31 -15.75 -9.30
N THR A 421 -12.25 -14.51 -9.77
CA THR A 421 -11.66 -13.39 -9.02
C THR A 421 -12.45 -13.14 -7.75
N ALA A 422 -13.78 -13.08 -7.82
CA ALA A 422 -14.64 -12.95 -6.66
C ALA A 422 -14.42 -14.11 -5.68
N CYS A 423 -14.36 -15.37 -6.15
CA CYS A 423 -14.09 -16.54 -5.32
C CYS A 423 -12.74 -16.43 -4.60
N THR A 424 -11.70 -15.99 -5.30
CA THR A 424 -10.37 -15.80 -4.71
C THR A 424 -10.38 -14.74 -3.62
N ILE A 425 -11.04 -13.60 -3.87
CA ILE A 425 -11.21 -12.52 -2.90
C ILE A 425 -11.94 -13.03 -1.64
N MET A 426 -13.03 -13.78 -1.83
CA MET A 426 -13.81 -14.34 -0.72
C MET A 426 -13.04 -15.36 0.10
N PHE A 427 -12.35 -16.27 -0.57
CA PHE A 427 -11.53 -17.29 0.08
C PHE A 427 -10.44 -16.64 0.93
N SER A 428 -9.76 -15.64 0.38
CA SER A 428 -8.72 -14.87 1.09
C SER A 428 -9.31 -14.07 2.26
N ALA A 429 -10.48 -13.46 2.08
CA ALA A 429 -11.16 -12.70 3.13
C ALA A 429 -11.60 -13.59 4.29
N TRP A 430 -12.04 -14.83 4.03
CA TRP A 430 -12.41 -15.77 5.08
C TRP A 430 -11.24 -16.18 5.97
N GLU A 431 -10.04 -16.37 5.41
CA GLU A 431 -8.85 -16.71 6.20
C GLU A 431 -8.43 -15.57 7.14
N VAL A 432 -8.73 -14.32 6.78
CA VAL A 432 -8.23 -13.12 7.49
C VAL A 432 -9.30 -12.46 8.37
N ASP A 433 -10.57 -12.47 7.96
CA ASP A 433 -11.66 -11.73 8.59
C ASP A 433 -12.73 -12.64 9.22
N ARG A 434 -12.85 -12.58 10.55
CA ARG A 434 -13.86 -13.33 11.31
C ARG A 434 -15.29 -12.94 10.97
N VAL A 435 -15.53 -11.74 10.43
CA VAL A 435 -16.86 -11.27 10.04
C VAL A 435 -17.37 -12.03 8.82
N ALA A 436 -16.48 -12.56 7.97
CA ALA A 436 -16.82 -13.32 6.76
C ALA A 436 -17.24 -14.78 7.02
N VAL A 437 -16.86 -15.33 8.18
CA VAL A 437 -17.09 -16.73 8.59
C VAL A 437 -18.56 -17.18 8.55
N PRO A 438 -19.58 -16.35 8.85
CA PRO A 438 -20.97 -16.80 8.82
C PRO A 438 -21.53 -17.03 7.42
N PHE A 439 -20.95 -16.44 6.36
CA PHE A 439 -21.57 -16.40 5.03
C PHE A 439 -20.68 -16.87 3.87
N VAL A 440 -19.35 -16.80 3.98
CA VAL A 440 -18.44 -17.35 2.96
C VAL A 440 -18.46 -18.90 2.91
N PRO A 441 -18.34 -19.63 4.04
CA PRO A 441 -18.43 -21.10 4.02
C PRO A 441 -19.76 -21.66 3.49
N PRO A 442 -20.95 -21.11 3.83
CA PRO A 442 -22.20 -21.48 3.18
C PRO A 442 -22.16 -21.32 1.65
N PHE A 443 -21.66 -20.19 1.13
CA PHE A 443 -21.54 -19.97 -0.32
C PHE A 443 -20.75 -21.09 -1.02
N PHE A 444 -19.54 -21.39 -0.53
CA PHE A 444 -18.70 -22.42 -1.14
C PHE A 444 -19.30 -23.83 -1.03
N ARG A 445 -19.97 -24.15 0.08
CA ARG A 445 -20.71 -25.41 0.23
C ARG A 445 -21.88 -25.51 -0.75
N GLU A 446 -22.56 -24.40 -1.01
CA GLU A 446 -23.67 -24.36 -1.95
C GLU A 446 -23.21 -24.60 -3.39
N ILE A 447 -22.11 -23.97 -3.83
CA ILE A 447 -21.63 -24.13 -5.21
C ILE A 447 -20.82 -25.42 -5.44
N ARG A 448 -20.47 -26.15 -4.38
CA ARG A 448 -19.72 -27.41 -4.48
C ARG A 448 -20.46 -28.42 -5.36
N GLY A 449 -19.73 -29.06 -6.28
CA GLY A 449 -20.24 -30.02 -7.25
C GLY A 449 -20.75 -29.39 -8.54
N THR A 450 -20.79 -28.05 -8.64
CA THR A 450 -21.18 -27.35 -9.87
C THR A 450 -19.99 -27.07 -10.81
N GLU A 451 -18.75 -27.21 -10.34
CA GLU A 451 -17.53 -26.70 -10.97
C GLU A 451 -17.34 -27.22 -12.41
N ALA A 452 -17.54 -28.52 -12.62
CA ALA A 452 -17.39 -29.17 -13.94
C ALA A 452 -18.44 -28.69 -14.97
N SER A 453 -19.57 -28.15 -14.51
CA SER A 453 -20.67 -27.72 -15.38
C SER A 453 -20.56 -26.25 -15.81
N LEU A 454 -19.70 -25.46 -15.18
CA LEU A 454 -19.60 -24.01 -15.42
C LEU A 454 -18.83 -23.62 -16.68
N GLY A 455 -18.14 -24.55 -17.36
CA GLY A 455 -17.33 -24.25 -18.55
C GLY A 455 -15.95 -23.64 -18.25
N LEU A 456 -15.40 -23.98 -17.08
CA LEU A 456 -14.06 -23.57 -16.66
C LEU A 456 -12.98 -24.33 -17.46
N SER A 457 -11.79 -23.74 -17.58
CA SER A 457 -10.62 -24.52 -18.02
C SER A 457 -10.22 -25.54 -16.94
N PRO A 458 -9.47 -26.62 -17.26
CA PRO A 458 -9.07 -27.62 -16.27
C PRO A 458 -8.32 -27.03 -15.06
N GLU A 459 -7.52 -25.99 -15.29
CA GLU A 459 -6.79 -25.26 -14.24
C GLU A 459 -7.73 -24.44 -13.36
N GLN A 460 -8.67 -23.71 -13.98
CA GLN A 460 -9.66 -22.91 -13.27
C GLN A 460 -10.63 -23.77 -12.45
N GLU A 461 -11.03 -24.91 -13.01
CA GLU A 461 -11.83 -25.92 -12.31
C GLU A 461 -11.06 -26.47 -11.11
N GLY A 462 -9.78 -26.82 -11.28
CA GLY A 462 -8.91 -27.27 -10.19
C GLY A 462 -8.81 -26.24 -9.05
N ASN A 463 -8.66 -24.96 -9.39
CA ASN A 463 -8.61 -23.88 -8.41
C ASN A 463 -9.93 -23.73 -7.63
N LEU A 464 -11.06 -23.74 -8.34
CA LEU A 464 -12.37 -23.64 -7.69
C LEU A 464 -12.67 -24.84 -6.80
N VAL A 465 -12.33 -26.05 -7.26
CA VAL A 465 -12.46 -27.29 -6.47
C VAL A 465 -11.56 -27.25 -5.23
N SER A 466 -10.37 -26.67 -5.32
CA SER A 466 -9.50 -26.50 -4.15
C SER A 466 -10.16 -25.59 -3.10
N MET A 467 -10.74 -24.46 -3.53
CA MET A 467 -11.44 -23.55 -2.63
C MET A 467 -12.69 -24.18 -2.02
N THR A 468 -13.51 -24.88 -2.81
CA THR A 468 -14.74 -25.51 -2.31
C THR A 468 -14.47 -26.70 -1.41
N LYS A 469 -13.32 -27.39 -1.53
CA LYS A 469 -12.95 -28.54 -0.68
C LYS A 469 -12.63 -28.18 0.77
N GLU A 470 -12.20 -26.95 1.02
CA GLU A 470 -11.88 -26.48 2.38
C GLU A 470 -13.13 -26.31 3.27
N PHE A 471 -14.34 -26.29 2.69
CA PHE A 471 -15.61 -26.05 3.39
C PHE A 471 -16.59 -27.22 3.30
#